data_AF-A0A3M3YAF3-F1
#
_entry.id   AF-A0A3M3YAF3-F1
#
_cell.length_a   1.000
_cell.length_b   1.000
_cell.length_c   1.000
_cell.angle_alpha   90.00
_cell.angle_beta   90.00
_cell.angle_gamma   90.00
#
_symmetry.space_group_name_H-M   'P 1'
#
loop_
_entity.id
_entity.type
_entity.pdbx_description
1 polymer ?
#
loop_
_entity_poly.entity_id
_entity_poly.type
_entity_poly.pdbx_seq_one_letter_code
_entity_poly.pdbx_strand_id
1 'polypeptide(L)'
;MQDELEALQDTEVEMRVTLSYFIEPNPSARGSVSKFHYPSHRLRFDVKRPLESISDFVARVNAAAEQGNDGPKPKDPDWLIGEGNRNKGSLHQDVWKGSAADLASRGVLAVYPGMGWWRTRQSLRRYDLPARYSLIISIRTPETDVDLYAAIKQKLVVEV
;
A
#
# COMPACT_ATOMS: atom_id res chain seq x y z
N MET A 1 14.49 -8.53 9.47
CA MET A 1 13.09 -8.85 9.16
C MET A 1 12.98 -10.02 8.21
N GLN A 2 13.56 -9.97 6.99
CA GLN A 2 13.46 -11.07 6.03
C GLN A 2 14.07 -12.39 6.57
N ASP A 3 15.30 -12.33 7.10
CA ASP A 3 16.00 -13.51 7.64
C ASP A 3 15.26 -14.19 8.82
N GLU A 4 14.57 -13.40 9.65
CA GLU A 4 13.88 -13.91 10.84
C GLU A 4 12.52 -14.53 10.50
N LEU A 5 11.83 -13.98 9.48
CA LEU A 5 10.59 -14.56 8.97
C LEU A 5 10.87 -15.84 8.17
N GLU A 6 11.99 -15.92 7.45
CA GLU A 6 12.43 -17.17 6.79
C GLU A 6 12.71 -18.29 7.82
N ALA A 7 13.23 -17.94 9.00
CA ALA A 7 13.46 -18.90 10.08
C ALA A 7 12.15 -19.50 10.65
N LEU A 8 11.03 -18.77 10.56
CA LEU A 8 9.71 -19.25 11.01
C LEU A 8 9.01 -20.13 9.97
N GLN A 9 9.55 -20.25 8.75
CA GLN A 9 9.10 -21.15 7.69
C GLN A 9 7.58 -21.09 7.43
N ASP A 10 6.86 -22.19 7.70
CA ASP A 10 5.43 -22.38 7.41
C ASP A 10 4.50 -21.86 8.53
N THR A 11 5.04 -21.09 9.47
CA THR A 11 4.24 -20.46 10.51
C THR A 11 3.24 -19.50 9.89
N GLU A 12 1.95 -19.65 10.19
CA GLU A 12 0.92 -18.73 9.72
C GLU A 12 1.10 -17.36 10.40
N VAL A 13 1.23 -16.31 9.59
CA VAL A 13 1.41 -14.93 10.06
C VAL A 13 0.39 -14.01 9.43
N GLU A 14 0.07 -12.92 10.15
CA GLU A 14 -0.79 -11.87 9.64
C GLU A 14 0.02 -10.58 9.46
N MET A 15 -0.05 -9.97 8.27
CA MET A 15 0.46 -8.63 8.02
C MET A 15 -0.71 -7.66 7.84
N ARG A 16 -0.83 -6.69 8.75
CA ARG A 16 -1.76 -5.57 8.61
C ARG A 16 -1.03 -4.38 8.02
N VAL A 17 -1.57 -3.84 6.93
CA VAL A 17 -1.11 -2.59 6.34
C VAL A 17 -2.19 -1.54 6.51
N THR A 18 -1.83 -0.40 7.09
CA THR A 18 -2.69 0.76 7.27
C THR A 18 -2.04 1.98 6.63
N LEU A 19 -2.65 2.48 5.56
CA LEU A 19 -2.28 3.70 4.87
C LEU A 19 -3.33 4.78 5.17
N SER A 20 -2.89 5.91 5.70
CA SER A 20 -3.74 7.07 5.97
C SER A 20 -3.15 8.31 5.34
N TYR A 21 -3.98 9.14 4.71
CA TYR A 21 -3.55 10.40 4.11
C TYR A 21 -4.62 11.46 4.23
N PHE A 22 -4.22 12.73 4.21
CA PHE A 22 -5.19 13.83 4.19
C PHE A 22 -5.64 14.10 2.75
N ILE A 23 -6.96 14.22 2.57
CA ILE A 23 -7.54 14.67 1.31
C ILE A 23 -7.44 16.20 1.29
N GLU A 24 -6.53 16.76 0.48
CA GLU A 24 -6.53 18.20 0.21
C GLU A 24 -7.83 18.59 -0.49
N PRO A 25 -8.55 19.68 -0.13
CA PRO A 25 -9.84 20.11 -0.70
C PRO A 25 -9.72 20.81 -2.05
N ASN A 26 -10.78 20.74 -2.89
CA ASN A 26 -10.70 21.21 -4.29
C ASN A 26 -10.57 22.72 -4.29
N PRO A 27 -9.51 23.31 -4.88
CA PRO A 27 -9.41 24.77 -4.90
C PRO A 27 -10.47 25.45 -5.80
N SER A 28 -11.24 24.71 -6.61
CA SER A 28 -12.30 25.29 -7.45
C SER A 28 -13.70 25.14 -6.83
N ALA A 29 -14.38 26.27 -6.60
CA ALA A 29 -15.77 26.34 -6.20
C ALA A 29 -16.75 26.22 -7.39
N ARG A 30 -17.89 25.56 -7.14
CA ARG A 30 -19.16 25.48 -7.91
C ARG A 30 -19.08 25.63 -9.44
N GLY A 31 -19.33 24.53 -10.15
CA GLY A 31 -19.76 24.59 -11.56
C GLY A 31 -19.53 23.31 -12.35
N SER A 32 -20.61 22.75 -12.88
CA SER A 32 -20.71 21.64 -13.84
C SER A 32 -20.44 20.21 -13.33
N VAL A 33 -21.53 19.63 -12.83
CA VAL A 33 -22.01 18.24 -12.98
C VAL A 33 -20.98 17.18 -13.37
N SER A 34 -20.36 16.57 -12.37
CA SER A 34 -20.04 15.15 -12.43
C SER A 34 -20.05 14.60 -11.01
N LYS A 35 -20.82 13.53 -10.79
CA LYS A 35 -20.94 12.84 -9.48
C LYS A 35 -19.61 12.19 -9.03
N PHE A 36 -18.51 12.44 -9.75
CA PHE A 36 -17.24 11.71 -9.74
C PHE A 36 -16.00 12.52 -9.35
N HIS A 37 -16.12 13.77 -8.87
CA HIS A 37 -14.95 14.53 -8.40
C HIS A 37 -15.05 14.88 -6.92
N TYR A 38 -14.44 14.05 -6.06
CA TYR A 38 -13.28 14.49 -5.29
C TYR A 38 -12.52 13.37 -4.56
N PRO A 39 -11.32 13.06 -5.06
CA PRO A 39 -10.28 12.54 -4.16
C PRO A 39 -8.90 13.00 -4.62
N SER A 40 -8.18 13.68 -3.72
CA SER A 40 -6.86 14.26 -3.98
C SER A 40 -5.89 13.33 -4.69
N HIS A 41 -5.21 12.51 -3.90
CA HIS A 41 -4.13 11.66 -4.37
C HIS A 41 -4.61 10.23 -4.71
N ARG A 42 -5.74 9.80 -4.11
CA ARG A 42 -6.19 8.40 -4.08
C ARG A 42 -5.02 7.44 -3.85
N LEU A 43 -4.21 7.69 -2.81
CA LEU A 43 -3.06 6.84 -2.55
C LEU A 43 -3.56 5.42 -2.32
N ARG A 44 -2.87 4.46 -2.92
CA ARG A 44 -3.09 3.02 -2.75
C ARG A 44 -1.77 2.43 -2.30
N PHE A 45 -1.84 1.23 -1.73
CA PHE A 45 -0.67 0.42 -1.47
C PHE A 45 -0.80 -0.93 -2.13
N ASP A 46 0.34 -1.50 -2.46
CA ASP A 46 0.44 -2.87 -2.89
C ASP A 46 1.80 -3.48 -2.54
N VAL A 47 1.86 -4.80 -2.48
CA VAL A 47 3.02 -5.56 -2.04
C VAL A 47 3.48 -6.46 -3.20
N LYS A 48 4.79 -6.60 -3.34
CA LYS A 48 5.40 -7.54 -4.29
C LYS A 48 4.93 -8.97 -4.00
N ARG A 49 4.77 -9.80 -5.03
CA ARG A 49 4.38 -11.21 -4.89
C ARG A 49 5.60 -12.14 -4.70
N PRO A 50 5.44 -13.34 -4.10
CA PRO A 50 6.55 -14.26 -3.81
C PRO A 50 7.46 -14.63 -4.98
N LEU A 51 6.96 -14.61 -6.22
CA LEU A 51 7.71 -14.98 -7.44
C LEU A 51 7.86 -13.84 -8.45
N GLU A 52 7.49 -12.63 -8.05
CA GLU A 52 7.53 -11.46 -8.92
C GLU A 52 8.91 -10.80 -8.84
N SER A 53 9.52 -10.41 -9.96
CA SER A 53 10.76 -9.61 -9.90
C SER A 53 10.43 -8.18 -9.44
N ILE A 54 11.42 -7.43 -8.93
CA ILE A 54 11.20 -6.02 -8.56
C ILE A 54 10.77 -5.21 -9.80
N SER A 55 11.35 -5.50 -10.97
CA SER A 55 11.02 -4.83 -12.22
C SER A 55 9.57 -5.10 -12.65
N ASP A 56 9.11 -6.34 -12.54
CA ASP A 56 7.72 -6.72 -12.85
C ASP A 56 6.74 -6.09 -11.86
N PHE A 57 7.12 -6.05 -10.57
CA PHE A 57 6.35 -5.37 -9.54
C PHE A 57 6.15 -3.90 -9.84
N VAL A 58 7.23 -3.19 -10.18
CA VAL A 58 7.17 -1.77 -10.57
C VAL A 58 6.32 -1.59 -11.82
N ALA A 59 6.49 -2.44 -12.84
CA ALA A 59 5.68 -2.39 -14.06
C ALA A 59 4.18 -2.59 -13.76
N ARG A 60 3.83 -3.51 -12.87
CA ARG A 60 2.46 -3.77 -12.44
C ARG A 60 1.86 -2.63 -11.65
N VAL A 61 2.62 -2.05 -10.71
CA VAL A 61 2.19 -0.87 -9.93
C VAL A 61 1.97 0.33 -10.85
N ASN A 62 2.89 0.57 -11.81
CA ASN A 62 2.74 1.63 -12.80
C ASN A 62 1.49 1.42 -13.67
N ALA A 63 1.28 0.20 -14.16
CA ALA A 63 0.06 -0.14 -14.91
C ALA A 63 -1.20 0.09 -14.05
N ALA A 64 -1.17 -0.22 -12.77
CA ALA A 64 -2.30 0.01 -11.84
C ALA A 64 -2.52 1.49 -11.51
N ALA A 65 -1.47 2.31 -11.54
CA ALA A 65 -1.55 3.76 -11.39
C ALA A 65 -2.17 4.45 -12.62
N GLU A 66 -1.93 3.91 -13.82
CA GLU A 66 -2.54 4.40 -15.08
C GLU A 66 -3.99 3.97 -15.26
N GLN A 67 -4.37 2.82 -14.71
CA GLN A 67 -5.73 2.30 -14.84
C GLN A 67 -6.76 3.15 -14.10
N GLY A 68 -7.96 3.25 -14.70
CA GLY A 68 -9.12 3.87 -14.07
C GLY A 68 -9.50 3.21 -12.74
N ASN A 69 -10.33 3.89 -11.94
CA ASN A 69 -10.72 3.38 -10.62
C ASN A 69 -11.54 2.07 -10.67
N ASP A 70 -12.18 1.79 -11.81
CA ASP A 70 -13.07 0.64 -12.03
C ASP A 70 -12.43 -0.46 -12.92
N GLY A 71 -11.12 -0.39 -13.16
CA GLY A 71 -10.39 -1.40 -13.95
C GLY A 71 -10.31 -2.77 -13.25
N PRO A 72 -10.04 -3.85 -14.01
CA PRO A 72 -9.80 -5.17 -13.44
C PRO A 72 -8.62 -5.12 -12.47
N LYS A 73 -8.88 -5.45 -11.20
CA LYS A 73 -7.87 -5.39 -10.15
C LYS A 73 -7.11 -6.71 -10.10
N PRO A 74 -5.77 -6.69 -10.10
CA PRO A 74 -4.98 -7.89 -9.87
C PRO A 74 -5.47 -8.58 -8.59
N LYS A 75 -5.75 -9.88 -8.65
CA LYS A 75 -6.16 -10.64 -7.46
C LYS A 75 -4.94 -11.14 -6.72
N ASP A 76 -4.85 -10.78 -5.46
CA ASP A 76 -4.03 -11.42 -4.45
C ASP A 76 -5.01 -11.97 -3.40
N PRO A 77 -5.28 -13.30 -3.40
CA PRO A 77 -6.39 -13.89 -2.67
C PRO A 77 -6.20 -13.87 -1.14
N ASP A 78 -4.95 -13.68 -0.71
CA ASP A 78 -4.53 -13.77 0.68
C ASP A 78 -4.88 -12.51 1.51
N TRP A 79 -5.46 -11.50 0.86
CA TRP A 79 -5.98 -10.31 1.53
C TRP A 79 -7.42 -10.51 1.98
N LEU A 80 -7.70 -10.12 3.23
CA LEU A 80 -9.03 -10.26 3.83
C LEU A 80 -10.09 -9.37 3.15
N ILE A 81 -9.76 -8.12 2.83
CA ILE A 81 -10.69 -7.17 2.19
C ILE A 81 -10.43 -7.10 0.68
N GLY A 82 -9.16 -7.10 0.30
CA GLY A 82 -8.70 -7.07 -1.07
C GLY A 82 -8.78 -5.68 -1.72
N GLU A 83 -8.06 -5.53 -2.83
CA GLU A 83 -7.92 -4.28 -3.60
C GLU A 83 -9.26 -3.70 -4.07
N GLY A 84 -10.26 -4.57 -4.26
CA GLY A 84 -11.64 -4.24 -4.61
C GLY A 84 -12.27 -3.25 -3.64
N ASN A 85 -12.16 -3.54 -2.35
CA ASN A 85 -12.93 -2.90 -1.29
C ASN A 85 -12.10 -2.09 -0.30
N ARG A 86 -10.78 -2.32 -0.19
CA ARG A 86 -9.91 -1.62 0.78
C ARG A 86 -9.67 -0.14 0.49
N ASN A 87 -9.85 0.27 -0.76
CA ASN A 87 -9.48 1.60 -1.28
C ASN A 87 -10.62 2.63 -1.20
N LYS A 88 -11.37 2.66 -0.10
CA LYS A 88 -12.49 3.60 0.10
C LYS A 88 -12.09 4.70 1.09
N GLY A 89 -12.33 5.96 0.73
CA GLY A 89 -12.00 7.12 1.57
C GLY A 89 -10.50 7.45 1.60
N SER A 90 -10.01 7.90 2.76
CA SER A 90 -8.62 8.32 3.00
C SER A 90 -7.83 7.41 3.96
N LEU A 91 -8.49 6.39 4.48
CA LEU A 91 -7.90 5.36 5.34
C LEU A 91 -8.07 4.02 4.64
N HIS A 92 -6.95 3.37 4.34
CA HIS A 92 -6.92 2.07 3.69
C HIS A 92 -6.26 1.10 4.64
N GLN A 93 -7.02 0.12 5.09
CA GLN A 93 -6.53 -0.92 5.96
C GLN A 93 -6.86 -2.26 5.33
N ASP A 94 -5.91 -3.17 5.31
CA ASP A 94 -6.14 -4.55 4.90
C ASP A 94 -5.20 -5.48 5.66
N VAL A 95 -5.60 -6.75 5.76
CA VAL A 95 -4.86 -7.79 6.45
C VAL A 95 -4.55 -8.89 5.45
N TRP A 96 -3.26 -9.13 5.24
CA TRP A 96 -2.75 -10.24 4.48
C TRP A 96 -2.47 -11.42 5.43
N LYS A 97 -2.76 -12.65 4.99
CA LYS A 97 -2.49 -13.88 5.74
C LYS A 97 -1.74 -14.87 4.88
N GLY A 98 -0.72 -15.51 5.43
CA GLY A 98 0.02 -16.57 4.74
C GLY A 98 1.19 -17.06 5.58
N SER A 99 2.10 -17.82 4.96
CA SER A 99 3.29 -18.32 5.64
C SER A 99 4.29 -17.20 5.92
N ALA A 100 5.11 -17.37 6.96
CA ALA A 100 6.20 -16.44 7.27
C ALA A 100 7.21 -16.35 6.11
N ALA A 101 7.49 -17.48 5.45
CA ALA A 101 8.33 -17.53 4.25
C ALA A 101 7.73 -16.72 3.08
N ASP A 102 6.42 -16.84 2.84
CA ASP A 102 5.74 -16.03 1.82
C ASP A 102 5.83 -14.54 2.16
N LEU A 103 5.59 -14.16 3.42
CA LEU A 103 5.71 -12.76 3.84
C LEU A 103 7.12 -12.22 3.65
N ALA A 104 8.14 -13.02 3.98
CA ALA A 104 9.55 -12.66 3.80
C ALA A 104 9.90 -12.42 2.33
N SER A 105 9.43 -13.29 1.44
CA SER A 105 9.67 -13.19 -0.01
C SER A 105 9.02 -11.95 -0.64
N ARG A 106 7.92 -11.45 -0.05
CA ARG A 106 7.19 -10.29 -0.54
C ARG A 106 8.01 -9.01 -0.36
N GLY A 107 8.54 -8.73 0.84
CA GLY A 107 9.67 -7.83 1.16
C GLY A 107 9.62 -6.35 0.69
N VAL A 108 8.74 -5.97 -0.23
CA VAL A 108 8.67 -4.66 -0.88
C VAL A 108 7.22 -4.22 -0.95
N LEU A 109 6.94 -3.00 -0.49
CA LEU A 109 5.64 -2.35 -0.55
C LEU A 109 5.76 -1.05 -1.33
N ALA A 110 4.84 -0.84 -2.28
CA ALA A 110 4.72 0.40 -3.02
C ALA A 110 3.51 1.19 -2.54
N VAL A 111 3.68 2.51 -2.37
CA VAL A 111 2.59 3.47 -2.24
C VAL A 111 2.52 4.27 -3.52
N TYR A 112 1.35 4.33 -4.15
CA TYR A 112 1.19 4.96 -5.47
C TYR A 112 -0.16 5.68 -5.59
N PRO A 113 -0.24 6.75 -6.39
CA PRO A 113 -1.48 7.48 -6.61
C PRO A 113 -2.40 6.75 -7.61
N GLY A 114 -3.70 6.87 -7.38
CA GLY A 114 -4.73 6.51 -8.38
C GLY A 114 -5.17 7.72 -9.22
N MET A 115 -6.14 7.51 -10.11
CA MET A 115 -6.73 8.59 -10.91
C MET A 115 -7.53 9.57 -10.03
N GLY A 116 -6.99 10.78 -9.86
CA GLY A 116 -7.54 11.89 -9.08
C GLY A 116 -7.18 13.26 -9.68
N TRP A 117 -7.80 14.34 -9.16
CA TRP A 117 -7.62 15.69 -9.72
C TRP A 117 -6.19 16.21 -9.56
N TRP A 118 -5.45 15.72 -8.56
CA TRP A 118 -4.04 16.04 -8.33
C TRP A 118 -3.19 15.74 -9.57
N ARG A 119 -3.51 14.64 -10.26
CA ARG A 119 -2.82 14.17 -11.45
C ARG A 119 -3.39 14.78 -12.74
N THR A 120 -4.72 14.92 -12.84
CA THR A 120 -5.38 15.31 -14.10
C THR A 120 -5.43 16.82 -14.33
N ARG A 121 -5.31 17.65 -13.28
CA ARG A 121 -5.30 19.12 -13.40
C ARG A 121 -3.87 19.67 -13.39
N GLN A 122 -3.13 19.41 -14.47
CA GLN A 122 -1.77 19.92 -14.66
C GLN A 122 -1.66 21.45 -14.56
N SER A 123 -2.73 22.19 -14.87
CA SER A 123 -2.78 23.66 -14.77
C SER A 123 -2.55 24.20 -13.35
N LEU A 124 -2.84 23.40 -12.31
CA LEU A 124 -2.61 23.78 -10.91
C LEU A 124 -1.17 23.52 -10.43
N ARG A 125 -0.34 22.82 -11.23
CA ARG A 125 1.03 22.40 -10.90
C ARG A 125 1.16 21.74 -9.50
N ARG A 126 0.08 21.11 -9.03
CA ARG A 126 0.05 20.45 -7.73
C ARG A 126 0.78 19.10 -7.74
N TYR A 127 1.01 18.51 -8.92
CA TYR A 127 1.71 17.23 -9.07
C TYR A 127 3.13 17.24 -8.48
N ASP A 128 3.80 18.40 -8.41
CA ASP A 128 5.15 18.54 -7.83
C ASP A 128 5.15 18.74 -6.30
N LEU A 129 3.98 18.83 -5.65
CA LEU A 129 3.92 19.02 -4.21
C LEU A 129 4.06 17.68 -3.46
N PRO A 130 4.67 17.69 -2.27
CA PRO A 130 4.75 16.50 -1.43
C PRO A 130 3.37 16.14 -0.86
N ALA A 131 2.93 14.91 -1.09
CA ALA A 131 1.74 14.34 -0.47
C ALA A 131 2.10 13.70 0.88
N ARG A 132 1.53 14.20 1.98
CA ARG A 132 1.75 13.63 3.32
C ARG A 132 0.85 12.42 3.55
N TYR A 133 1.45 11.29 3.91
CA TYR A 133 0.76 10.08 4.31
C TYR A 133 1.46 9.42 5.50
N SER A 134 0.72 8.58 6.22
CA SER A 134 1.21 7.70 7.26
C SER A 134 1.02 6.26 6.78
N LEU A 135 2.08 5.47 6.84
CA LEU A 135 2.06 4.04 6.56
C LEU A 135 2.44 3.29 7.83
N ILE A 136 1.56 2.44 8.30
CA ILE A 136 1.78 1.57 9.45
C ILE A 136 1.70 0.13 8.96
N ILE A 137 2.72 -0.66 9.25
CA ILE A 137 2.76 -2.08 8.97
C ILE A 137 2.88 -2.79 10.32
N SER A 138 1.97 -3.72 10.59
CA SER A 138 1.99 -4.53 11.80
C SER A 138 2.04 -5.99 11.40
N ILE A 139 3.03 -6.72 11.90
CA ILE A 139 3.13 -8.16 11.72
C ILE A 139 2.71 -8.82 13.02
N ARG A 140 1.84 -9.82 12.92
CA ARG A 140 1.43 -10.66 14.02
C ARG A 140 1.84 -12.09 13.71
N THR A 141 2.60 -12.68 14.62
CA THR A 141 2.95 -14.10 14.60
C THR A 141 2.29 -14.79 15.80
N PRO A 142 2.03 -16.10 15.75
CA PRO A 142 1.74 -16.89 16.94
C PRO A 142 2.91 -16.81 17.92
N GLU A 143 2.66 -17.14 19.19
CA GLU A 143 3.67 -17.13 20.25
C GLU A 143 4.87 -17.98 19.79
N THR A 144 5.98 -17.32 19.53
CA THR A 144 7.19 -17.88 18.93
C THR A 144 8.38 -17.39 19.74
N ASP A 145 9.37 -18.25 19.95
CA ASP A 145 10.56 -17.99 20.79
C ASP A 145 11.52 -16.95 20.16
N VAL A 146 11.17 -16.42 18.98
CA VAL A 146 11.98 -15.47 18.21
C VAL A 146 11.55 -14.04 18.54
N ASP A 147 12.45 -13.26 19.16
CA ASP A 147 12.24 -11.83 19.41
C ASP A 147 12.38 -11.00 18.12
N LEU A 148 11.34 -11.03 17.31
CA LEU A 148 11.23 -10.24 16.08
C LEU A 148 11.34 -8.73 16.35
N TYR A 149 10.91 -8.27 17.52
CA TYR A 149 10.93 -6.84 17.84
C TYR A 149 12.35 -6.34 18.07
N ALA A 150 13.16 -7.06 18.84
CA ALA A 150 14.55 -6.68 19.11
C ALA A 150 15.39 -6.63 17.82
N ALA A 151 15.23 -7.62 16.95
CA ALA A 151 16.00 -7.70 15.70
C ALA A 151 15.55 -6.65 14.65
N ILE A 152 14.27 -6.29 14.60
CA ILE A 152 13.79 -5.16 13.78
C ILE A 152 14.29 -3.81 14.32
N LYS A 153 14.25 -3.61 15.64
CA LYS A 153 14.69 -2.35 16.28
C LYS A 153 16.17 -2.05 16.03
N GLN A 154 17.03 -3.07 15.97
CA GLN A 154 18.44 -2.89 15.62
C GLN A 154 18.66 -2.45 14.16
N LYS A 155 17.78 -2.86 13.23
CA LYS A 155 17.89 -2.49 11.80
C LYS A 155 17.25 -1.11 11.49
N LEU A 156 16.39 -0.59 12.36
CA LEU A 156 15.70 0.71 12.22
C LEU A 156 16.48 1.88 12.86
N VAL A 157 17.81 1.94 12.71
CA VAL A 157 18.54 3.20 13.01
C VAL A 157 18.11 4.22 11.95
N VAL A 158 17.02 4.92 12.22
CA VAL A 158 16.52 6.01 11.41
C VAL A 158 17.47 7.20 11.67
N GLU A 159 18.30 7.53 10.69
CA GLU A 159 18.96 8.84 10.66
C GLU A 159 17.86 9.91 10.59
N VAL A 160 17.89 10.80 11.59
CA VAL A 160 17.02 11.98 11.70
C VAL A 160 17.60 13.11 10.87
#